data_AF-M7T2E3-F1
#
_entry.id   AF-M7T2E3-F1
#
_cell.length_a   1.000
_cell.length_b   1.000
_cell.length_c   1.000
_cell.angle_alpha   90.00
_cell.angle_beta   90.00
_cell.angle_gamma   90.00
#
_symmetry.space_group_name_H-M   'P 1'
#
loop_
_entity.id
_entity.type
_entity.pdbx_description
1 polymer ?
#
loop_
_entity_poly.entity_id
_entity_poly.type
_entity_poly.pdbx_seq_one_letter_code
_entity_poly.pdbx_strand_id
1 'polypeptide(L)'
;MSSPANSQKCGNPKCTAATGTAADSASPSSSSSPLQRCSRCQKASYCSRDCQAAAWPQHKRSCKRPNYIIKFHVCPGDVTDPPVTRTLSCPADALFYHLHMALQVAFQWSTTHSFDFAVANPDYVLGGNDGRDYGSILEHINRLNPNRGPDPNDPQEYLARVVDPVEQTMFSGVDRMHEGARRHLNTVEKKADKYKLYQLLDDPKYQGKISPNQLIIGQRKQIIYTYDFGDNWEHHMTITGRAEAKHQFVCLDGSGHYIAEDAGGTRGWQELKAAYRTTSPNKEQREKREWFEKFASNSDPAGLGGDRAAKWDRDQINRDLSNFIERFERMADLNEERMAEMMNGPMAGMFPGATGGR
;
A
#
# COMPACT_ATOMS: atom_id res chain seq x y z
N MET A 1 9.33 33.48 -21.44
CA MET A 1 9.26 32.49 -22.52
C MET A 1 7.85 31.91 -22.52
N SER A 2 7.14 32.09 -23.63
CA SER A 2 5.70 31.90 -23.76
C SER A 2 5.29 30.43 -23.74
N SER A 3 4.28 30.06 -22.93
CA SER A 3 3.61 28.77 -23.00
C SER A 3 2.83 28.64 -24.32
N PRO A 4 2.86 27.50 -25.02
CA PRO A 4 2.06 27.34 -26.23
C PRO A 4 0.59 27.15 -25.85
N ALA A 5 -0.28 28.00 -26.37
CA ALA A 5 -1.72 27.85 -26.30
C ALA A 5 -2.13 26.57 -27.04
N ASN A 6 -2.37 25.49 -26.29
CA ASN A 6 -2.70 24.19 -26.84
C ASN A 6 -4.20 24.16 -27.18
N SER A 7 -4.56 24.46 -28.43
CA SER A 7 -5.92 24.26 -28.96
C SER A 7 -6.24 22.76 -28.98
N GLN A 8 -6.82 22.23 -27.90
CA GLN A 8 -7.17 20.81 -27.86
C GLN A 8 -8.28 20.51 -28.88
N LYS A 9 -7.99 19.65 -29.86
CA LYS A 9 -8.96 19.12 -30.84
C LYS A 9 -9.67 17.89 -30.27
N CYS A 10 -10.89 17.63 -30.74
CA CYS A 10 -11.62 16.39 -30.43
C CYS A 10 -10.81 15.17 -30.91
N GLY A 11 -10.66 14.15 -30.05
CA GLY A 11 -9.94 12.91 -30.34
C GLY A 11 -10.65 11.96 -31.29
N ASN A 12 -11.84 12.32 -31.79
CA ASN A 12 -12.49 11.62 -32.89
C ASN A 12 -12.11 12.30 -34.22
N PRO A 13 -11.30 11.68 -35.09
CA PRO A 13 -10.84 12.31 -36.33
C PRO A 13 -11.97 12.54 -37.34
N LYS A 14 -13.13 11.90 -37.15
CA LYS A 14 -14.34 12.11 -37.97
C LYS A 14 -15.26 13.19 -37.39
N CYS A 15 -14.89 13.81 -36.26
CA CYS A 15 -15.69 14.86 -35.65
C CYS A 15 -15.49 16.18 -36.38
N THR A 16 -16.59 16.77 -36.86
CA THR A 16 -16.62 18.07 -37.53
C THR A 16 -17.01 19.22 -36.60
N ALA A 17 -17.31 18.94 -35.32
CA ALA A 17 -17.68 19.97 -34.35
C ALA A 17 -16.45 20.84 -34.02
N ALA A 18 -16.59 22.16 -34.17
CA ALA A 18 -15.55 23.13 -33.83
C ALA A 18 -15.31 23.16 -32.31
N THR A 19 -14.05 23.00 -31.90
CA THR A 19 -13.61 23.19 -30.51
C THR A 19 -13.24 24.66 -30.32
N GLY A 20 -14.04 25.41 -29.55
CA GLY A 20 -13.94 26.86 -29.43
C GLY A 20 -12.56 27.36 -28.99
N THR A 21 -12.04 28.35 -29.72
CA THR A 21 -11.01 29.30 -29.28
C THR A 21 -11.66 30.66 -29.15
N ALA A 22 -11.41 31.37 -28.04
CA ALA A 22 -11.83 32.75 -27.89
C ALA A 22 -11.03 33.65 -28.84
N ALA A 23 -11.70 34.21 -29.85
CA ALA A 23 -11.66 35.62 -30.27
C ALA A 23 -12.50 35.83 -31.55
N ASP A 24 -13.23 36.95 -31.54
CA ASP A 24 -13.91 37.65 -32.64
C ASP A 24 -15.30 37.19 -33.14
N SER A 25 -16.30 37.86 -32.55
CA SER A 25 -17.56 38.44 -33.07
C SER A 25 -18.63 37.60 -33.81
N ALA A 26 -19.84 37.68 -33.22
CA ALA A 26 -21.20 37.56 -33.78
C ALA A 26 -21.84 36.15 -33.92
N SER A 27 -22.91 35.97 -33.14
CA SER A 27 -23.91 34.88 -33.03
C SER A 27 -24.40 34.25 -34.36
N PRO A 28 -24.97 33.00 -34.39
CA PRO A 28 -25.82 32.40 -33.35
C PRO A 28 -25.56 30.91 -32.98
N SER A 29 -26.00 30.56 -31.77
CA SER A 29 -26.41 29.22 -31.29
C SER A 29 -25.54 28.01 -31.69
N SER A 30 -24.46 27.76 -30.95
CA SER A 30 -24.05 26.40 -30.66
C SER A 30 -23.35 26.34 -29.30
N SER A 31 -23.92 25.58 -28.39
CA SER A 31 -23.30 25.27 -27.10
C SER A 31 -22.03 24.46 -27.34
N SER A 32 -20.88 25.12 -27.46
CA SER A 32 -19.59 24.43 -27.56
C SER A 32 -19.22 23.88 -26.17
N SER A 33 -19.70 22.68 -25.85
CA SER A 33 -19.37 22.00 -24.60
C SER A 33 -17.85 21.79 -24.47
N PRO A 34 -17.25 22.02 -23.29
CA PRO A 34 -15.83 21.79 -23.07
C PRO A 34 -15.49 20.33 -23.30
N LEU A 35 -14.36 20.06 -23.95
CA LEU A 35 -13.92 18.69 -24.25
C LEU A 35 -13.76 17.88 -22.96
N GLN A 36 -14.37 16.69 -22.95
CA GLN A 36 -14.30 15.74 -21.85
C GLN A 36 -13.12 14.81 -22.06
N ARG A 37 -12.21 14.75 -21.09
CA ARG A 37 -11.07 13.83 -21.13
C ARG A 37 -11.56 12.39 -20.98
N CYS A 38 -10.87 11.46 -21.65
CA CYS A 38 -11.09 10.04 -21.44
C CYS A 38 -10.83 9.70 -19.97
N SER A 39 -11.87 9.20 -19.27
CA SER A 39 -11.80 8.84 -17.86
C SER A 39 -10.67 7.85 -17.52
N ARG A 40 -10.26 7.02 -18.50
CA ARG A 40 -9.20 6.02 -18.34
C ARG A 40 -7.79 6.60 -18.50
N CYS A 41 -7.46 7.20 -19.65
CA CYS A 41 -6.08 7.64 -19.93
C CYS A 41 -5.81 9.11 -19.65
N GLN A 42 -6.85 9.95 -19.58
CA GLN A 42 -6.79 11.40 -19.45
C GLN A 42 -5.97 12.13 -20.55
N LYS A 43 -5.53 11.41 -21.61
CA LYS A 43 -4.72 11.92 -22.73
C LYS A 43 -5.57 12.41 -23.90
N ALA A 44 -6.60 11.67 -24.28
CA ALA A 44 -7.53 12.06 -25.35
C ALA A 44 -8.73 12.81 -24.75
N SER A 45 -9.25 13.80 -25.47
CA SER A 45 -10.44 14.56 -25.07
C SER A 45 -11.49 14.53 -26.19
N TYR A 46 -12.78 14.49 -25.84
CA TYR A 46 -13.89 14.31 -26.77
C TYR A 46 -14.99 15.35 -26.52
N CYS A 47 -15.64 15.82 -27.59
CA CYS A 47 -16.75 16.78 -27.46
C CYS A 47 -18.03 16.12 -26.91
N SER A 48 -18.14 14.80 -26.98
CA SER A 48 -19.27 14.02 -26.44
C SER A 48 -18.86 12.57 -26.16
N ARG A 49 -19.69 11.86 -25.39
CA ARG A 49 -19.54 10.41 -25.19
C ARG A 49 -19.68 9.64 -26.51
N ASP A 50 -20.52 10.08 -27.43
CA ASP A 50 -20.70 9.45 -28.75
C ASP A 50 -19.43 9.56 -29.59
N CYS A 51 -18.77 10.72 -29.57
CA CYS A 51 -17.47 10.88 -30.23
C CYS A 51 -16.39 9.98 -29.61
N GLN A 52 -16.39 9.83 -28.28
CA GLN A 52 -15.50 8.88 -27.62
C GLN A 52 -15.80 7.43 -28.04
N ALA A 53 -17.07 7.03 -28.08
CA ALA A 53 -17.50 5.69 -28.47
C ALA A 53 -17.13 5.39 -29.93
N ALA A 54 -17.37 6.34 -30.84
CA ALA A 54 -17.02 6.22 -32.26
C ALA A 54 -15.50 6.10 -32.48
N ALA A 55 -14.68 6.82 -31.69
CA ALA A 55 -13.22 6.75 -31.76
C ALA A 55 -12.62 5.55 -30.96
N TRP A 56 -13.43 4.86 -30.15
CA TRP A 56 -12.96 3.84 -29.22
C TRP A 56 -12.24 2.66 -29.89
N PRO A 57 -12.67 2.12 -31.05
CA PRO A 57 -11.99 1.01 -31.70
C PRO A 57 -10.50 1.28 -31.98
N GLN A 58 -10.14 2.53 -32.30
CA GLN A 58 -8.77 2.96 -32.50
C GLN A 58 -8.11 3.37 -31.17
N HIS A 59 -8.79 4.20 -30.37
CA HIS A 59 -8.23 4.73 -29.12
C HIS A 59 -7.88 3.63 -28.10
N LYS A 60 -8.70 2.57 -27.98
CA LYS A 60 -8.48 1.50 -26.99
C LYS A 60 -7.11 0.84 -27.08
N ARG A 61 -6.48 0.87 -28.27
CA ARG A 61 -5.14 0.30 -28.52
C ARG A 61 -4.02 1.08 -27.84
N SER A 62 -4.20 2.39 -27.66
CA SER A 62 -3.22 3.29 -27.02
C SER A 62 -3.69 3.85 -25.67
N CYS A 63 -4.93 3.58 -25.27
CA CYS A 63 -5.53 4.04 -24.02
C CYS A 63 -4.93 3.30 -22.82
N LYS A 64 -3.92 3.90 -22.19
CA LYS A 64 -3.30 3.38 -20.95
C LYS A 64 -3.62 4.30 -19.77
N ARG A 65 -3.97 3.72 -18.62
CA ARG A 65 -4.14 4.47 -17.38
C ARG A 65 -2.78 4.99 -16.91
N PRO A 66 -2.63 6.29 -16.62
CA PRO A 66 -1.38 6.79 -16.06
C PRO A 66 -1.14 6.19 -14.68
N ASN A 67 0.12 5.92 -14.35
CA ASN A 67 0.52 5.39 -13.06
C ASN A 67 0.14 6.37 -11.94
N TYR A 68 -0.07 5.84 -10.73
CA TYR A 68 -0.17 6.67 -9.52
C TYR A 68 1.23 7.00 -9.03
N ILE A 69 1.44 8.22 -8.53
CA ILE A 69 2.61 8.53 -7.71
C ILE A 69 2.13 8.45 -6.26
N ILE A 70 2.67 7.50 -5.50
CA ILE A 70 2.23 7.22 -4.13
C ILE A 70 3.44 7.31 -3.20
N LYS A 71 3.36 8.17 -2.19
CA LYS A 71 4.30 8.22 -1.08
C LYS A 71 3.80 7.31 0.05
N PHE A 72 4.67 6.44 0.52
CA PHE A 72 4.48 5.56 1.66
C PHE A 72 5.36 6.07 2.81
N HIS A 73 4.76 6.33 3.97
CA HIS A 73 5.46 6.75 5.17
C HIS A 73 5.14 5.77 6.30
N VAL A 74 6.14 5.05 6.78
CA VAL A 74 5.97 4.11 7.90
C VAL A 74 5.76 4.90 9.18
N CYS A 75 4.67 4.62 9.89
CA CYS A 75 4.32 5.16 11.20
C CYS A 75 4.72 6.65 11.38
N PRO A 76 4.13 7.60 10.61
CA PRO A 76 4.58 8.99 10.48
C PRO A 76 4.63 9.82 11.78
N GLY A 77 4.15 9.30 12.91
CA GLY A 77 4.26 9.91 14.23
C GLY A 77 5.37 9.33 15.09
N ASP A 78 5.71 8.06 14.88
CA ASP A 78 6.63 7.31 15.71
C ASP A 78 7.99 7.14 15.04
N VAL A 79 8.02 7.03 13.71
CA VAL A 79 9.23 6.83 12.91
C VAL A 79 9.57 8.14 12.19
N THR A 80 10.18 9.06 12.93
CA THR A 80 10.39 10.45 12.47
C THR A 80 11.86 10.88 12.41
N ASP A 81 12.77 10.15 13.04
CA ASP A 81 14.19 10.52 13.14
C ASP A 81 15.12 9.36 12.75
N PRO A 82 15.49 9.24 11.47
CA PRO A 82 14.87 9.92 10.32
C PRO A 82 13.54 9.26 9.93
N PRO A 83 12.68 9.94 9.14
CA PRO A 83 11.47 9.31 8.62
C PRO A 83 11.83 8.25 7.59
N VAL A 84 11.12 7.12 7.64
CA VAL A 84 11.29 6.01 6.70
C VAL A 84 10.18 6.09 5.66
N THR A 85 10.56 6.48 4.43
CA THR A 85 9.59 6.73 3.36
C THR A 85 10.08 6.20 2.02
N ARG A 86 9.14 5.83 1.14
CA ARG A 86 9.39 5.53 -0.28
C ARG A 86 8.28 6.15 -1.12
N THR A 87 8.63 6.77 -2.24
CA THR A 87 7.67 7.28 -3.23
C THR A 87 7.79 6.43 -4.48
N LEU A 88 6.71 5.74 -4.85
CA LEU A 88 6.69 4.84 -5.99
C LEU A 88 5.78 5.36 -7.11
N SER A 89 6.18 5.13 -8.35
CA SER A 89 5.28 5.11 -9.51
C SER A 89 4.63 3.73 -9.60
N CYS A 90 3.31 3.65 -9.42
CA CYS A 90 2.56 2.41 -9.35
C CYS A 90 1.66 2.25 -10.58
N PRO A 91 1.76 1.15 -11.35
CA PRO A 91 0.87 0.89 -12.48
C PRO A 91 -0.59 0.81 -12.04
N ALA A 92 -1.46 1.63 -12.64
CA ALA A 92 -2.86 1.70 -12.20
C ALA A 92 -3.63 0.39 -12.39
N ASP A 93 -3.24 -0.42 -13.38
CA ASP A 93 -3.83 -1.74 -13.65
C ASP A 93 -3.17 -2.88 -12.84
N ALA A 94 -2.17 -2.60 -11.99
CA ALA A 94 -1.56 -3.58 -11.11
C ALA A 94 -2.53 -4.06 -10.02
N LEU A 95 -2.32 -5.30 -9.55
CA LEU A 95 -3.00 -5.86 -8.39
C LEU A 95 -2.43 -5.25 -7.10
N PHE A 96 -3.25 -5.17 -6.05
CA PHE A 96 -2.78 -4.82 -4.71
C PHE A 96 -1.73 -5.80 -4.19
N TYR A 97 -1.81 -7.07 -4.56
CA TYR A 97 -0.77 -8.06 -4.25
C TYR A 97 0.59 -7.67 -4.87
N HIS A 98 0.61 -7.23 -6.13
CA HIS A 98 1.86 -6.73 -6.74
C HIS A 98 2.36 -5.45 -6.07
N LEU A 99 1.46 -4.58 -5.58
CA LEU A 99 1.86 -3.42 -4.78
C LEU A 99 2.50 -3.86 -3.45
N HIS A 100 1.90 -4.81 -2.74
CA HIS A 100 2.49 -5.40 -1.54
C HIS A 100 3.91 -5.92 -1.81
N MET A 101 4.10 -6.71 -2.86
CA MET A 101 5.43 -7.22 -3.23
C MET A 101 6.42 -6.12 -3.61
N ALA A 102 5.97 -5.07 -4.30
CA ALA A 102 6.82 -3.92 -4.58
C ALA A 102 7.21 -3.16 -3.30
N LEU A 103 6.33 -3.08 -2.30
CA LEU A 103 6.63 -2.46 -1.00
C LEU A 103 7.63 -3.30 -0.21
N GLN A 104 7.48 -4.62 -0.22
CA GLN A 104 8.41 -5.53 0.45
C GLN A 104 9.83 -5.37 -0.10
N VAL A 105 9.97 -5.22 -1.43
CA VAL A 105 11.25 -4.86 -2.05
C VAL A 105 11.71 -3.45 -1.67
N ALA A 106 10.85 -2.43 -1.79
CA ALA A 106 11.23 -1.04 -1.57
C ALA A 106 11.63 -0.73 -0.12
N PHE A 107 11.09 -1.48 0.83
CA PHE A 107 11.41 -1.41 2.25
C PHE A 107 12.29 -2.58 2.72
N GLN A 108 12.83 -3.40 1.80
CA GLN A 108 13.75 -4.50 2.11
C GLN A 108 13.24 -5.42 3.24
N TRP A 109 11.98 -5.81 3.13
CA TRP A 109 11.30 -6.77 4.00
C TRP A 109 11.20 -8.14 3.35
N SER A 110 10.89 -9.14 4.17
CA SER A 110 11.08 -10.56 3.87
C SER A 110 9.80 -11.29 3.47
N THR A 111 8.66 -10.59 3.38
CA THR A 111 7.36 -11.17 3.02
C THR A 111 6.89 -12.30 3.94
N THR A 112 7.30 -12.24 5.20
CA THR A 112 7.08 -13.31 6.19
C THR A 112 5.78 -13.16 6.97
N HIS A 113 5.14 -11.99 6.90
CA HIS A 113 3.93 -11.69 7.67
C HIS A 113 2.74 -11.32 6.78
N SER A 114 1.55 -11.35 7.39
CA SER A 114 0.30 -10.97 6.76
C SER A 114 0.21 -9.46 6.56
N PHE A 115 -0.68 -9.06 5.66
CA PHE A 115 -0.87 -7.65 5.34
C PHE A 115 -2.32 -7.31 4.96
N ASP A 116 -2.63 -6.02 5.01
CA ASP A 116 -3.81 -5.48 4.35
C ASP A 116 -3.56 -4.06 3.82
N PHE A 117 -4.47 -3.62 2.96
CA PHE A 117 -4.65 -2.21 2.64
C PHE A 117 -6.03 -1.78 3.11
N ALA A 118 -6.16 -0.69 3.83
CA ALA A 118 -7.44 -0.26 4.37
C ALA A 118 -7.71 1.21 4.05
N VAL A 119 -8.95 1.51 3.63
CA VAL A 119 -9.43 2.89 3.53
C VAL A 119 -9.94 3.29 4.91
N ALA A 120 -9.25 4.22 5.57
CA ALA A 120 -9.64 4.69 6.89
C ALA A 120 -11.04 5.34 6.85
N ASN A 121 -11.85 5.09 7.86
CA ASN A 121 -13.11 5.80 8.03
C ASN A 121 -12.85 7.17 8.65
N PRO A 122 -13.16 8.28 7.95
CA PRO A 122 -12.85 9.60 8.47
C PRO A 122 -13.67 9.98 9.71
N ASP A 123 -14.77 9.28 9.95
CA ASP A 123 -15.65 9.53 11.10
C ASP A 123 -15.26 8.67 12.31
N TYR A 124 -14.21 7.84 12.18
CA TYR A 124 -13.72 7.01 13.27
C TYR A 124 -12.83 7.82 14.21
N VAL A 125 -13.22 7.88 15.48
CA VAL A 125 -12.46 8.52 16.55
C VAL A 125 -12.11 7.47 17.59
N LEU A 126 -10.82 7.20 17.76
CA LEU A 126 -10.34 6.44 18.90
C LEU A 126 -10.45 7.30 20.16
N GLY A 127 -11.23 6.84 21.13
CA GLY A 127 -11.11 7.31 22.51
C GLY A 127 -11.78 8.64 22.88
N GLY A 128 -12.81 9.09 22.16
CA GLY A 128 -13.48 10.37 22.45
C GLY A 128 -12.53 11.58 22.35
N ASN A 129 -13.06 12.78 22.58
CA ASN A 129 -12.36 14.04 22.25
C ASN A 129 -11.06 14.34 23.02
N ASP A 130 -10.60 13.52 23.95
CA ASP A 130 -9.42 13.84 24.78
C ASP A 130 -8.44 12.68 25.09
N GLY A 131 -8.66 11.47 24.56
CA GLY A 131 -7.73 10.34 24.68
C GLY A 131 -7.40 9.92 26.12
N ARG A 132 -8.17 10.36 27.11
CA ARG A 132 -7.97 10.08 28.54
C ARG A 132 -9.17 9.39 29.20
N ASP A 133 -10.19 9.03 28.42
CA ASP A 133 -11.29 8.22 28.91
C ASP A 133 -10.87 6.74 28.97
N TYR A 134 -10.54 6.26 30.18
CA TYR A 134 -10.18 4.88 30.45
C TYR A 134 -11.26 3.88 30.00
N GLY A 135 -12.54 4.28 29.99
CA GLY A 135 -13.64 3.46 29.48
C GLY A 135 -13.52 3.19 27.99
N SER A 136 -13.23 4.22 27.20
CA SER A 136 -13.01 4.10 25.76
C SER A 136 -11.78 3.25 25.39
N ILE A 137 -10.73 3.29 26.22
CA ILE A 137 -9.54 2.44 26.07
C ILE A 137 -9.89 0.98 26.35
N LEU A 138 -10.64 0.70 27.42
CA LEU A 138 -11.09 -0.65 27.74
C LEU A 138 -12.05 -1.22 26.70
N GLU A 139 -12.97 -0.41 26.17
CA GLU A 139 -13.83 -0.81 25.05
C GLU A 139 -13.01 -1.13 23.81
N HIS A 140 -12.01 -0.31 23.50
CA HIS A 140 -11.10 -0.58 22.39
C HIS A 140 -10.34 -1.90 22.62
N ILE A 141 -9.72 -2.09 23.79
CA ILE A 141 -9.05 -3.35 24.17
C ILE A 141 -10.01 -4.55 24.06
N ASN A 142 -11.27 -4.39 24.47
CA ASN A 142 -12.28 -5.45 24.34
C ASN A 142 -12.68 -5.73 22.88
N ARG A 143 -12.68 -4.72 21.99
CA ARG A 143 -12.79 -4.91 20.53
C ARG A 143 -11.59 -5.63 19.94
N LEU A 144 -10.40 -5.46 20.53
CA LEU A 144 -9.20 -6.18 20.11
C LEU A 144 -9.18 -7.66 20.52
N ASN A 145 -10.16 -8.13 21.31
CA ASN A 145 -10.22 -9.52 21.74
C ASN A 145 -10.44 -10.46 20.54
N PRO A 146 -9.49 -11.37 20.22
CA PRO A 146 -9.56 -12.23 19.03
C PRO A 146 -10.69 -13.25 19.09
N ASN A 147 -11.24 -13.52 20.28
CA ASN A 147 -12.38 -14.41 20.45
C ASN A 147 -13.74 -13.69 20.26
N ARG A 148 -13.74 -12.36 20.11
CA ARG A 148 -14.94 -11.58 19.84
C ARG A 148 -15.15 -11.52 18.32
N GLY A 149 -16.29 -12.02 17.86
CA GLY A 149 -16.70 -11.86 16.46
C GLY A 149 -17.05 -10.40 16.13
N PRO A 150 -17.16 -10.05 14.83
CA PRO A 150 -17.48 -8.68 14.43
C PRO A 150 -18.88 -8.28 14.90
N ASP A 151 -18.99 -7.13 15.56
CA ASP A 151 -20.23 -6.58 16.13
C ASP A 151 -20.76 -5.45 15.23
N PRO A 152 -22.04 -5.45 14.81
CA PRO A 152 -22.60 -4.36 14.02
C PRO A 152 -22.67 -3.02 14.76
N ASN A 153 -22.58 -3.02 16.09
CA ASN A 153 -22.58 -1.80 16.90
C ASN A 153 -21.19 -1.22 17.12
N ASP A 154 -20.12 -1.94 16.78
CA ASP A 154 -18.78 -1.39 16.88
C ASP A 154 -18.60 -0.25 15.85
N PRO A 155 -17.87 0.82 16.19
CA PRO A 155 -17.57 1.86 15.23
C PRO A 155 -16.71 1.28 14.10
N GLN A 156 -17.14 1.51 12.86
CA GLN A 156 -16.41 1.08 11.68
C GLN A 156 -15.10 1.86 11.56
N GLU A 157 -13.96 1.21 11.78
CA GLU A 157 -12.64 1.83 11.63
C GLU A 157 -12.23 1.99 10.15
N TYR A 158 -12.59 1.02 9.31
CA TYR A 158 -12.21 1.00 7.89
C TYR A 158 -13.42 0.89 6.99
N LEU A 159 -13.49 1.69 5.93
CA LEU A 159 -14.59 1.66 4.95
C LEU A 159 -14.45 0.53 3.93
N ALA A 160 -13.22 0.09 3.70
CA ALA A 160 -12.87 -1.03 2.84
C ALA A 160 -11.50 -1.57 3.23
N ARG A 161 -11.30 -2.86 3.00
CA ARG A 161 -10.01 -3.53 3.15
C ARG A 161 -9.70 -4.36 1.90
N VAL A 162 -8.43 -4.40 1.55
CA VAL A 162 -7.85 -5.29 0.55
C VAL A 162 -6.90 -6.21 1.30
N VAL A 163 -7.31 -7.45 1.49
CA VAL A 163 -6.69 -8.38 2.44
C VAL A 163 -5.73 -9.33 1.73
N ASP A 164 -4.74 -9.80 2.49
CA ASP A 164 -3.83 -10.88 2.08
C ASP A 164 -4.63 -12.12 1.62
N PRO A 165 -4.40 -12.61 0.38
CA PRO A 165 -5.16 -13.71 -0.21
C PRO A 165 -4.89 -15.08 0.41
N VAL A 166 -3.79 -15.25 1.17
CA VAL A 166 -3.41 -16.55 1.74
C VAL A 166 -4.36 -16.88 2.90
N GLU A 167 -5.20 -17.89 2.73
CA GLU A 167 -6.09 -18.38 3.78
C GLU A 167 -5.35 -19.45 4.60
N GLN A 168 -4.47 -19.00 5.51
CA GLN A 168 -3.86 -19.78 6.61
C GLN A 168 -2.79 -20.84 6.24
N THR A 169 -1.53 -20.47 6.44
CA THR A 169 -0.39 -21.39 6.66
C THR A 169 -0.01 -21.40 8.16
N MET A 170 0.78 -22.38 8.61
CA MET A 170 1.29 -22.43 10.00
C MET A 170 2.04 -21.14 10.40
N PHE A 171 2.73 -20.51 9.44
CA PHE A 171 3.49 -19.27 9.64
C PHE A 171 2.59 -18.03 9.62
N SER A 172 1.66 -17.93 8.67
CA SER A 172 0.70 -16.82 8.59
C SER A 172 -0.40 -16.91 9.66
N GLY A 173 -0.45 -17.97 10.46
CA GLY A 173 -1.46 -18.15 11.51
C GLY A 173 -1.13 -17.37 12.80
N VAL A 174 0.16 -17.15 13.08
CA VAL A 174 0.64 -16.59 14.36
C VAL A 174 0.37 -15.08 14.42
N ASP A 175 0.73 -14.32 13.39
CA ASP A 175 0.50 -12.88 13.36
C ASP A 175 -0.99 -12.54 13.14
N ARG A 176 -1.71 -13.36 12.34
CA ARG A 176 -3.17 -13.21 12.10
C ARG A 176 -4.07 -13.38 13.30
N MET A 177 -3.55 -13.84 14.44
CA MET A 177 -4.31 -13.77 15.71
C MET A 177 -4.74 -12.31 16.02
N HIS A 178 -4.02 -11.32 15.52
CA HIS A 178 -4.33 -9.89 15.66
C HIS A 178 -5.22 -9.34 14.53
N GLU A 179 -5.60 -10.15 13.54
CA GLU A 179 -6.44 -9.73 12.40
C GLU A 179 -7.90 -9.47 12.82
N GLY A 180 -8.42 -10.23 13.80
CA GLY A 180 -9.83 -10.19 14.21
C GLY A 180 -10.31 -8.81 14.61
N ALA A 181 -9.46 -8.06 15.31
CA ALA A 181 -9.66 -6.68 15.72
C ALA A 181 -9.94 -5.69 14.56
N ARG A 182 -9.51 -6.04 13.34
CA ARG A 182 -9.58 -5.17 12.16
C ARG A 182 -10.81 -5.45 11.30
N ARG A 183 -11.56 -6.51 11.60
CA ARG A 183 -12.76 -6.92 10.86
C ARG A 183 -13.98 -6.22 11.40
N HIS A 184 -14.87 -5.84 10.50
CA HIS A 184 -16.14 -5.23 10.86
C HIS A 184 -17.19 -5.57 9.79
N LEU A 185 -18.43 -5.84 10.20
CA LEU A 185 -19.48 -6.36 9.30
C LEU A 185 -19.79 -5.44 8.11
N ASN A 186 -19.68 -4.12 8.31
CA ASN A 186 -19.93 -3.14 7.25
C ASN A 186 -18.70 -2.83 6.39
N THR A 187 -17.55 -3.47 6.66
CA THR A 187 -16.31 -3.24 5.92
C THR A 187 -16.24 -4.16 4.72
N VAL A 188 -16.14 -3.57 3.53
CA VAL A 188 -16.02 -4.35 2.30
C VAL A 188 -14.61 -4.90 2.18
N GLU A 189 -14.48 -6.22 2.10
CA GLU A 189 -13.18 -6.88 1.90
C GLU A 189 -13.02 -7.39 0.46
N LYS A 190 -11.82 -7.23 -0.09
CA LYS A 190 -11.40 -7.76 -1.41
C LYS A 190 -10.05 -8.46 -1.27
N LYS A 191 -9.83 -9.54 -2.02
CA LYS A 191 -8.53 -10.22 -2.03
C LYS A 191 -7.51 -9.45 -2.88
N ALA A 192 -6.30 -9.27 -2.35
CA ALA A 192 -5.26 -8.45 -3.00
C ALA A 192 -4.80 -8.99 -4.37
N ASP A 193 -4.92 -10.29 -4.61
CA ASP A 193 -4.57 -10.97 -5.87
C ASP A 193 -5.66 -10.85 -6.95
N LYS A 194 -6.86 -10.35 -6.60
CA LYS A 194 -7.98 -10.15 -7.54
C LYS A 194 -8.37 -8.69 -7.73
N TYR A 195 -7.82 -7.77 -6.94
CA TYR A 195 -8.26 -6.38 -6.91
C TYR A 195 -7.15 -5.44 -7.38
N LYS A 196 -7.47 -4.60 -8.37
CA LYS A 196 -6.52 -3.68 -9.00
C LYS A 196 -6.53 -2.31 -8.34
N LEU A 197 -5.40 -1.60 -8.40
CA LEU A 197 -5.25 -0.27 -7.79
C LEU A 197 -6.33 0.69 -8.27
N TYR A 198 -6.57 0.81 -9.58
CA TYR A 198 -7.59 1.74 -10.08
C TYR A 198 -9.01 1.42 -9.58
N GLN A 199 -9.31 0.16 -9.24
CA GLN A 199 -10.65 -0.21 -8.77
C GLN A 199 -10.95 0.34 -7.38
N LEU A 200 -9.93 0.62 -6.57
CA LEU A 200 -10.08 1.29 -5.28
C LEU A 200 -9.78 2.79 -5.40
N LEU A 201 -8.64 3.14 -5.99
CA LEU A 201 -8.11 4.52 -5.98
C LEU A 201 -8.90 5.47 -6.89
N ASP A 202 -9.55 4.95 -7.93
CA ASP A 202 -10.44 5.75 -8.79
C ASP A 202 -11.93 5.59 -8.40
N ASP A 203 -12.27 4.87 -7.32
CA ASP A 203 -13.66 4.68 -6.90
C ASP A 203 -14.23 5.98 -6.31
N PRO A 204 -15.28 6.56 -6.92
CA PRO A 204 -15.91 7.80 -6.43
C PRO A 204 -16.38 7.72 -4.98
N LYS A 205 -16.69 6.53 -4.46
CA LYS A 205 -17.07 6.31 -3.06
C LYS A 205 -15.98 6.75 -2.08
N TYR A 206 -14.72 6.66 -2.50
CA TYR A 206 -13.55 6.96 -1.68
C TYR A 206 -12.86 8.28 -2.07
N GLN A 207 -12.94 8.74 -3.34
CA GLN A 207 -12.23 9.95 -3.82
C GLN A 207 -12.51 11.26 -3.04
N GLY A 208 -13.72 11.46 -2.51
CA GLY A 208 -14.05 12.65 -1.68
C GLY A 208 -13.61 12.55 -0.22
N LYS A 209 -13.32 11.33 0.24
CA LYS A 209 -12.72 11.04 1.56
C LYS A 209 -11.19 11.04 1.49
N ILE A 210 -10.65 11.05 0.28
CA ILE A 210 -9.24 11.23 -0.09
C ILE A 210 -9.02 12.74 -0.35
N SER A 211 -9.38 13.58 0.62
CA SER A 211 -9.13 15.04 0.54
C SER A 211 -7.74 15.36 1.11
N PRO A 212 -6.94 16.24 0.47
CA PRO A 212 -5.63 16.67 0.99
C PRO A 212 -5.71 17.43 2.34
N ASN A 213 -6.93 17.80 2.77
CA ASN A 213 -7.19 18.71 3.89
C ASN A 213 -8.01 18.11 5.05
N GLN A 214 -8.20 16.79 5.13
CA GLN A 214 -8.94 16.22 6.26
C GLN A 214 -7.98 15.68 7.32
N LEU A 215 -7.92 16.42 8.43
CA LEU A 215 -7.14 16.12 9.62
C LEU A 215 -7.96 15.16 10.49
N ILE A 216 -7.44 13.97 10.77
CA ILE A 216 -7.97 13.11 11.83
C ILE A 216 -6.77 12.78 12.71
N ILE A 217 -6.82 13.28 13.94
CA ILE A 217 -5.77 13.07 14.96
C ILE A 217 -4.37 13.44 14.42
N GLY A 218 -4.23 14.67 13.91
CA GLY A 218 -2.92 15.24 13.53
C GLY A 218 -2.17 14.54 12.38
N GLN A 219 -2.74 13.52 11.72
CA GLN A 219 -2.08 12.78 10.64
C GLN A 219 -3.01 12.51 9.46
N ARG A 220 -2.47 12.59 8.25
CA ARG A 220 -3.17 12.24 7.00
C ARG A 220 -3.36 10.70 6.97
N LYS A 221 -4.56 10.20 7.24
CA LYS A 221 -4.92 8.77 7.08
C LYS A 221 -5.97 8.65 5.97
N GLN A 222 -5.55 8.25 4.77
CA GLN A 222 -6.47 8.03 3.62
C GLN A 222 -6.53 6.55 3.27
N ILE A 223 -5.36 5.96 3.00
CA ILE A 223 -5.19 4.52 2.81
C ILE A 223 -3.98 4.10 3.64
N ILE A 224 -4.14 3.03 4.41
CA ILE A 224 -3.11 2.46 5.26
C ILE A 224 -2.75 1.11 4.68
N TYR A 225 -1.47 0.86 4.45
CA TYR A 225 -0.95 -0.48 4.21
C TYR A 225 -0.36 -0.98 5.52
N THR A 226 -0.93 -2.04 6.09
CA THR A 226 -0.41 -2.64 7.32
C THR A 226 0.36 -3.90 6.97
N TYR A 227 1.58 -4.02 7.47
CA TYR A 227 2.38 -5.25 7.37
C TYR A 227 2.75 -5.72 8.77
N ASP A 228 2.74 -7.04 8.96
CA ASP A 228 2.93 -7.69 10.24
C ASP A 228 1.89 -7.25 11.26
N PHE A 229 0.86 -8.07 11.46
CA PHE A 229 -0.19 -7.73 12.42
C PHE A 229 0.28 -7.86 13.88
N GLY A 230 1.43 -8.48 14.15
CA GLY A 230 2.06 -8.48 15.46
C GLY A 230 2.73 -7.14 15.77
N ASP A 231 3.68 -6.72 14.94
CA ASP A 231 4.41 -5.45 15.13
C ASP A 231 3.62 -4.20 14.68
N ASN A 232 2.58 -4.41 13.87
CA ASN A 232 1.63 -3.42 13.36
C ASN A 232 2.30 -2.26 12.59
N TRP A 233 3.10 -2.57 11.57
CA TRP A 233 3.75 -1.56 10.74
C TRP A 233 2.76 -0.90 9.78
N GLU A 234 2.26 0.28 10.15
CA GLU A 234 1.35 1.09 9.32
C GLU A 234 2.11 2.00 8.35
N HIS A 235 1.93 1.78 7.05
CA HIS A 235 2.37 2.69 6.01
C HIS A 235 1.21 3.59 5.60
N HIS A 236 1.34 4.88 5.89
CA HIS A 236 0.39 5.86 5.41
C HIS A 236 0.67 6.16 3.94
N MET A 237 -0.32 5.90 3.09
CA MET A 237 -0.25 6.13 1.65
C MET A 237 -0.80 7.53 1.33
N THR A 238 -0.02 8.30 0.58
CA THR A 238 -0.44 9.60 0.03
C THR A 238 -0.28 9.59 -1.48
N ILE A 239 -1.38 9.73 -2.23
CA ILE A 239 -1.33 9.90 -3.69
C ILE A 239 -0.94 11.35 -3.98
N THR A 240 0.26 11.55 -4.53
CA THR A 240 0.81 12.89 -4.80
C THR A 240 0.66 13.31 -6.25
N GLY A 241 0.27 12.41 -7.14
CA GLY A 241 0.02 12.74 -8.54
C GLY A 241 -0.12 11.53 -9.45
N ARG A 242 0.04 11.78 -10.76
CA ARG A 242 0.03 10.76 -11.81
C ARG A 242 1.33 10.84 -12.62
N ALA A 243 1.81 9.70 -13.08
CA ALA A 243 2.97 9.59 -13.97
C ALA A 243 2.58 8.91 -15.29
N GLU A 244 3.49 8.88 -16.25
CA GLU A 244 3.27 8.12 -17.49
C GLU A 244 2.95 6.66 -17.21
N ALA A 245 2.10 6.07 -18.05
CA ALA A 245 1.70 4.68 -17.93
C ALA A 245 2.89 3.76 -18.23
N LYS A 246 3.38 3.09 -17.19
CA LYS A 246 4.43 2.06 -17.28
C LYS A 246 3.94 0.78 -16.62
N HIS A 247 4.48 -0.36 -17.05
CA HIS A 247 4.13 -1.65 -16.48
C HIS A 247 4.89 -1.97 -15.19
N GLN A 248 6.04 -1.32 -14.98
CA GLN A 248 6.92 -1.53 -13.84
C GLN A 248 6.59 -0.57 -12.70
N PHE A 249 6.82 -1.02 -11.47
CA PHE A 249 6.95 -0.14 -10.31
C PHE A 249 8.32 0.53 -10.35
N VAL A 250 8.38 1.81 -9.98
CA VAL A 250 9.64 2.57 -9.96
C VAL A 250 9.70 3.38 -8.68
N CYS A 251 10.78 3.24 -7.92
CA CYS A 251 11.10 4.12 -6.80
C CYS A 251 11.63 5.47 -7.33
N LEU A 252 10.91 6.54 -7.02
CA LEU A 252 11.21 7.89 -7.45
C LEU A 252 12.00 8.66 -6.40
N ASP A 253 11.66 8.45 -5.13
CA ASP A 253 12.18 9.20 -3.98
C ASP A 253 12.02 8.39 -2.69
N GLY A 254 12.67 8.80 -1.61
CA GLY A 254 12.67 8.09 -0.33
C GLY A 254 13.52 8.75 0.75
N SER A 255 13.49 8.17 1.94
CA SER A 255 14.31 8.57 3.09
C SER A 255 14.40 7.44 4.08
N GLY A 256 15.49 7.39 4.84
CA GLY A 256 15.64 6.51 5.98
C GLY A 256 15.97 5.06 5.61
N HIS A 257 16.76 4.44 6.50
CA HIS A 257 17.02 3.02 6.48
C HIS A 257 15.71 2.23 6.56
N TYR A 258 15.68 1.03 5.98
CA TYR A 258 14.56 0.15 6.21
C TYR A 258 14.50 -0.30 7.68
N ILE A 259 13.30 -0.64 8.14
CA ILE A 259 13.06 -1.13 9.50
C ILE A 259 13.41 -2.62 9.55
N ALA A 260 14.07 -3.05 10.62
CA ALA A 260 14.38 -4.46 10.86
C ALA A 260 13.08 -5.28 11.00
N GLU A 261 13.02 -6.45 10.36
CA GLU A 261 11.96 -7.44 10.59
C GLU A 261 11.96 -7.86 12.06
N ASP A 262 10.78 -8.09 12.63
CA ASP A 262 10.58 -8.50 14.03
C ASP A 262 11.22 -7.55 15.07
N ALA A 263 11.30 -6.25 14.76
CA ALA A 263 11.91 -5.29 15.67
C ALA A 263 11.09 -5.05 16.95
N GLY A 264 9.86 -5.56 17.05
CA GLY A 264 8.97 -5.35 18.20
C GLY A 264 8.19 -4.03 18.09
N GLY A 265 7.72 -3.73 16.88
CA GLY A 265 6.97 -2.52 16.55
C GLY A 265 7.78 -1.23 16.70
N THR A 266 7.09 -0.09 16.62
CA THR A 266 7.73 1.24 16.59
C THR A 266 8.66 1.46 17.77
N ARG A 267 8.27 1.02 18.99
CA ARG A 267 9.10 1.11 20.20
C ARG A 267 10.41 0.35 20.04
N GLY A 268 10.36 -0.91 19.64
CA GLY A 268 11.56 -1.72 19.52
C GLY A 268 12.51 -1.23 18.43
N TRP A 269 11.99 -0.64 17.34
CA TRP A 269 12.80 0.08 16.36
C TRP A 269 13.47 1.35 16.93
N GLN A 270 12.76 2.15 17.75
CA GLN A 270 13.39 3.29 18.41
C GLN A 270 14.48 2.85 19.39
N GLU A 271 14.26 1.78 20.14
CA GLU A 271 15.24 1.20 21.06
C GLU A 271 16.48 0.70 20.31
N LEU A 272 16.32 0.07 19.14
CA LEU A 272 17.44 -0.34 18.29
C LEU A 272 18.25 0.88 17.81
N LYS A 273 17.60 1.93 17.30
CA LYS A 273 18.30 3.18 16.92
C LYS A 273 19.00 3.82 18.13
N ALA A 274 18.35 3.85 19.29
CA ALA A 274 18.94 4.36 20.53
C ALA A 274 20.15 3.53 20.96
N ALA A 275 20.08 2.21 20.79
CA ALA A 275 21.21 1.32 21.01
C ALA A 275 22.39 1.78 20.14
N TYR A 276 22.24 1.99 18.83
CA TYR A 276 23.33 2.44 17.95
C TYR A 276 23.85 3.86 18.24
N ARG A 277 23.01 4.76 18.75
CA ARG A 277 23.39 6.13 19.13
C ARG A 277 24.20 6.20 20.43
N THR A 278 24.10 5.17 21.26
CA THR A 278 24.79 5.13 22.56
C THR A 278 26.29 4.89 22.39
N THR A 279 27.13 5.80 22.89
CA THR A 279 28.59 5.68 22.80
C THR A 279 29.14 4.46 23.56
N SER A 280 28.57 4.17 24.73
CA SER A 280 28.95 3.02 25.58
C SER A 280 27.72 2.14 25.85
N PRO A 281 27.33 1.28 24.90
CA PRO A 281 26.11 0.49 25.01
C PRO A 281 26.19 -0.51 26.17
N ASN A 282 25.09 -0.71 26.90
CA ASN A 282 24.98 -1.77 27.91
C ASN A 282 24.86 -3.17 27.25
N LYS A 283 24.73 -4.24 28.05
CA LYS A 283 24.65 -5.61 27.53
C LYS A 283 23.47 -5.81 26.57
N GLU A 284 22.28 -5.40 26.98
CA GLU A 284 21.05 -5.52 26.18
C GLU A 284 21.15 -4.74 24.85
N GLN A 285 21.70 -3.53 24.88
CA GLN A 285 21.91 -2.72 23.69
C GLN A 285 22.90 -3.38 22.72
N ARG A 286 23.96 -4.04 23.22
CA ARG A 286 24.89 -4.79 22.36
C ARG A 286 24.22 -6.01 21.75
N GLU A 287 23.43 -6.75 22.52
CA GLU A 287 22.66 -7.89 22.03
C GLU A 287 21.64 -7.47 20.96
N LYS A 288 20.96 -6.34 21.16
CA LYS A 288 20.02 -5.77 20.19
C LYS A 288 20.71 -5.34 18.88
N ARG A 289 21.91 -4.77 18.96
CA ARG A 289 22.72 -4.46 17.77
C ARG A 289 23.14 -5.73 17.03
N GLU A 290 23.70 -6.70 17.75
CA GLU A 290 24.15 -7.97 17.17
C GLU A 290 22.99 -8.73 16.52
N TRP A 291 21.81 -8.71 17.13
CA TRP A 291 20.60 -9.26 16.54
C TRP A 291 20.29 -8.66 15.17
N PHE A 292 20.31 -7.34 15.04
CA PHE A 292 20.07 -6.71 13.74
C PHE A 292 21.19 -6.98 12.73
N GLU A 293 22.44 -7.09 13.19
CA GLU A 293 23.60 -7.33 12.32
C GLU A 293 23.65 -8.74 11.74
N LYS A 294 23.03 -9.73 12.42
CA LYS A 294 23.25 -11.15 12.09
C LYS A 294 22.00 -12.02 11.98
N PHE A 295 20.92 -11.68 12.69
CA PHE A 295 19.83 -12.62 12.94
C PHE A 295 18.47 -12.14 12.45
N ALA A 296 18.24 -10.83 12.35
CA ALA A 296 17.04 -10.30 11.71
C ALA A 296 16.93 -10.81 10.26
N SER A 297 15.72 -11.14 9.81
CA SER A 297 15.48 -11.69 8.47
C SER A 297 15.98 -10.79 7.34
N ASN A 298 15.98 -9.48 7.57
CA ASN A 298 16.58 -8.46 6.70
C ASN A 298 17.83 -7.79 7.31
N SER A 299 18.62 -8.55 8.06
CA SER A 299 19.82 -8.07 8.76
C SER A 299 20.73 -7.19 7.90
N ASP A 300 21.36 -6.21 8.55
CA ASP A 300 22.41 -5.38 7.96
C ASP A 300 23.69 -5.53 8.79
N PRO A 301 24.71 -6.26 8.30
CA PRO A 301 25.98 -6.44 9.02
C PRO A 301 26.72 -5.14 9.36
N ALA A 302 26.41 -4.04 8.68
CA ALA A 302 26.98 -2.73 8.99
C ALA A 302 26.13 -1.90 9.98
N GLY A 303 24.96 -2.40 10.37
CA GLY A 303 24.10 -1.82 11.40
C GLY A 303 23.61 -0.40 11.08
N LEU A 304 23.26 0.35 12.12
CA LEU A 304 22.70 1.71 12.01
C LEU A 304 23.64 2.80 12.53
N GLY A 305 24.93 2.49 12.75
CA GLY A 305 25.91 3.42 13.28
C GLY A 305 26.14 4.66 12.40
N GLY A 306 26.46 5.80 13.02
CA GLY A 306 26.73 7.05 12.31
C GLY A 306 25.50 7.59 11.57
N ASP A 307 25.63 7.86 10.28
CA ASP A 307 24.56 8.37 9.40
C ASP A 307 23.70 7.25 8.79
N ARG A 308 24.00 5.98 9.07
CA ARG A 308 23.36 4.83 8.41
C ARG A 308 21.86 4.73 8.65
N ALA A 309 21.35 5.17 9.80
CA ALA A 309 19.91 5.25 10.04
C ALA A 309 19.16 6.08 8.98
N ALA A 310 19.84 7.02 8.31
CA ALA A 310 19.29 7.83 7.22
C ALA A 310 19.61 7.30 5.82
N LYS A 311 20.48 6.29 5.70
CA LYS A 311 20.92 5.77 4.41
C LYS A 311 19.87 4.90 3.76
N TRP A 312 19.71 5.09 2.46
CA TRP A 312 18.87 4.29 1.58
C TRP A 312 19.43 4.42 0.16
N ASP A 313 19.19 3.42 -0.69
CA ASP A 313 19.71 3.39 -2.06
C ASP A 313 18.57 3.20 -3.06
N ARG A 314 18.18 4.29 -3.72
CA ARG A 314 17.14 4.30 -4.76
C ARG A 314 17.49 3.39 -5.93
N ASP A 315 18.76 3.35 -6.33
CA ASP A 315 19.18 2.63 -7.52
C ASP A 315 19.21 1.13 -7.23
N GLN A 316 19.62 0.72 -6.02
CA GLN A 316 19.47 -0.65 -5.54
C GLN A 316 18.00 -1.07 -5.50
N ILE A 317 17.14 -0.24 -4.90
CA ILE A 317 15.69 -0.52 -4.86
C ILE A 317 15.12 -0.69 -6.28
N ASN A 318 15.49 0.16 -7.23
CA ASN A 318 15.02 0.05 -8.61
C ASN A 318 15.59 -1.17 -9.35
N ARG A 319 16.84 -1.57 -9.09
CA ARG A 319 17.39 -2.85 -9.58
C ARG A 319 16.59 -4.01 -9.01
N ASP A 320 16.14 -3.92 -7.76
CA ASP A 320 15.37 -5.00 -7.15
C ASP A 320 13.92 -5.05 -7.66
N LEU A 321 13.31 -3.88 -7.89
CA LEU A 321 11.99 -3.72 -8.47
C LEU A 321 11.89 -4.14 -9.94
N SER A 322 12.99 -4.26 -10.69
CA SER A 322 12.88 -4.63 -12.11
C SER A 322 12.43 -6.08 -12.32
N ASN A 323 12.79 -6.98 -11.38
CA ASN A 323 12.60 -8.43 -11.50
C ASN A 323 11.85 -9.03 -10.30
N PHE A 324 11.07 -8.22 -9.56
CA PHE A 324 10.45 -8.70 -8.33
C PHE A 324 9.37 -9.75 -8.60
N ILE A 325 8.54 -9.59 -9.64
CA ILE A 325 7.46 -10.54 -9.96
C ILE A 325 8.04 -11.93 -10.22
N GLU A 326 9.02 -12.04 -11.12
CA GLU A 326 9.70 -13.31 -11.42
C GLU A 326 10.38 -13.92 -10.19
N ARG A 327 10.96 -13.08 -9.31
CA ARG A 327 11.53 -13.54 -8.03
C ARG A 327 10.48 -14.14 -7.11
N PHE A 328 9.32 -13.51 -6.98
CA PHE A 328 8.25 -13.97 -6.10
C PHE A 328 7.51 -15.18 -6.67
N GLU A 329 7.26 -15.23 -7.98
CA GLU A 329 6.72 -16.42 -8.65
C GLU A 329 7.63 -17.62 -8.41
N ARG A 330 8.95 -17.45 -8.59
CA ARG A 330 9.92 -18.52 -8.32
C ARG A 330 9.97 -18.95 -6.85
N MET A 331 9.81 -18.03 -5.89
CA MET A 331 9.78 -18.38 -4.47
C MET A 331 8.49 -19.12 -4.09
N ALA A 332 7.37 -18.81 -4.72
CA ALA A 332 6.12 -19.55 -4.56
C ALA A 332 6.28 -20.99 -5.05
N ASP A 333 6.84 -21.18 -6.26
CA ASP A 333 7.10 -22.51 -6.83
C ASP A 333 8.04 -23.32 -5.93
N LEU A 334 9.15 -22.73 -5.46
CA LEU A 334 10.09 -23.39 -4.55
C LEU A 334 9.49 -23.75 -3.19
N ASN A 335 8.58 -22.92 -2.67
CA ASN A 335 7.87 -23.23 -1.43
C ASN A 335 6.85 -24.34 -1.61
N GLU A 336 6.16 -24.39 -2.76
CA GLU A 336 5.26 -25.50 -3.10
C GLU A 336 6.03 -26.81 -3.25
N GLU A 337 7.19 -26.79 -3.90
CA GLU A 337 8.11 -27.93 -4.01
C GLU A 337 8.62 -28.38 -2.62
N ARG A 338 9.09 -27.45 -1.78
CA ARG A 338 9.55 -27.76 -0.41
C ARG A 338 8.44 -28.32 0.47
N MET A 339 7.23 -27.77 0.38
CA MET A 339 6.07 -28.30 1.13
C MET A 339 5.68 -29.69 0.61
N ALA A 340 5.75 -29.92 -0.71
CA ALA A 340 5.53 -31.24 -1.29
C ALA A 340 6.61 -32.25 -0.86
N GLU A 341 7.87 -31.84 -0.76
CA GLU A 341 8.97 -32.66 -0.24
C GLU A 341 8.83 -32.95 1.26
N MET A 342 8.39 -31.98 2.07
CA MET A 342 8.12 -32.21 3.50
C MET A 342 6.94 -33.17 3.72
N MET A 343 5.92 -33.12 2.85
CA MET A 343 4.77 -34.03 2.89
C MET A 343 5.08 -35.44 2.34
N ASN A 344 6.00 -35.55 1.37
CA ASN A 344 6.32 -36.82 0.68
C ASN A 344 7.70 -37.41 1.02
N GLY A 345 8.48 -36.74 1.87
CA GLY A 345 9.82 -37.16 2.28
C GLY A 345 9.81 -38.22 3.40
N PRO A 346 10.98 -38.78 3.76
CA PRO A 346 11.10 -39.90 4.69
C PRO A 346 10.65 -39.63 6.13
N MET A 347 10.19 -38.41 6.46
CA MET A 347 9.59 -38.04 7.75
C MET A 347 8.05 -38.15 7.77
N ALA A 348 7.41 -38.58 6.68
CA ALA A 348 5.95 -38.76 6.57
C ALA A 348 5.34 -39.73 7.62
N GLY A 349 6.17 -40.49 8.34
CA GLY A 349 5.75 -41.44 9.38
C GLY A 349 5.85 -40.97 10.84
N MET A 350 6.21 -39.71 11.13
CA MET A 350 6.40 -39.25 12.52
C MET A 350 5.17 -38.59 13.19
N PHE A 351 4.05 -38.43 12.48
CA PHE A 351 2.79 -38.01 13.09
C PHE A 351 1.86 -39.21 13.27
N PRO A 352 1.48 -39.60 14.51
CA PRO A 352 0.53 -40.68 14.72
C PRO A 352 -0.82 -40.29 14.12
N GLY A 353 -1.30 -41.13 13.20
CA GLY A 353 -2.51 -40.90 12.43
C GLY A 353 -3.78 -40.84 13.29
N ALA A 354 -4.66 -39.91 12.94
CA ALA A 354 -6.09 -40.08 13.16
C ALA A 354 -6.62 -41.13 12.17
N THR A 355 -6.46 -42.40 12.51
CA THR A 355 -7.21 -43.47 11.85
C THR A 355 -8.66 -43.41 12.33
N GLY A 356 -9.58 -43.36 11.37
CA GLY A 356 -11.01 -43.17 11.60
C GLY A 356 -11.69 -44.22 12.48
N GLY A 357 -12.76 -43.76 13.14
CA GLY A 357 -13.83 -44.59 13.68
C GLY A 357 -15.11 -44.29 12.90
N ARG A 358 -15.76 -45.35 12.45
CA ARG A 358 -17.04 -45.36 11.71
C ARG A 358 -18.18 -44.69 12.45
#